data_AF-A0A7W3R8I6-F1
#
_entry.id   AF-A0A7W3R8I6-F1
#
_cell.length_a   1.000
_cell.length_b   1.000
_cell.length_c   1.000
_cell.angle_alpha   90.00
_cell.angle_beta   90.00
_cell.angle_gamma   90.00
#
_symmetry.space_group_name_H-M   'P 1'
#
loop_
_entity.id
_entity.type
_entity.pdbx_description
1 polymer ?
#
loop_
_entity_poly.entity_id
_entity_poly.type
_entity_poly.pdbx_seq_one_letter_code
_entity_poly.pdbx_strand_id
1 'polypeptide(L)' 'MSYLTRAEVAATLRVHERTVDRYVRQGLLKAIKAPGPNGSVRISEESLKEYLESQTVQPSAKAAS' A
#
# COMPACT_ATOMS: atom_id res chain seq x y z
N MET A 1 -6.81 -9.23 -11.09
CA MET A 1 -6.52 -7.91 -10.48
C MET A 1 -7.51 -7.68 -9.36
N SER A 2 -7.06 -7.89 -8.12
CA SER A 2 -7.87 -7.64 -6.92
C SER A 2 -7.65 -6.21 -6.42
N TYR A 3 -8.68 -5.64 -5.81
CA TYR A 3 -8.65 -4.30 -5.25
C TYR A 3 -9.00 -4.33 -3.77
N LEU A 4 -8.12 -3.74 -2.97
CA LEU A 4 -8.25 -3.64 -1.52
C LEU A 4 -8.84 -2.30 -1.12
N THR A 5 -9.58 -2.30 -0.02
CA THR A 5 -10.05 -1.10 0.68
C THR A 5 -8.93 -0.51 1.53
N ARG A 6 -9.10 0.74 1.97
CA ARG A 6 -8.15 1.39 2.90
C ARG A 6 -7.98 0.60 4.19
N ALA A 7 -9.07 0.07 4.73
CA ALA A 7 -9.08 -0.71 5.96
C ALA A 7 -8.28 -2.00 5.82
N GLU A 8 -8.43 -2.72 4.71
CA GLU A 8 -7.66 -3.94 4.43
C GLU A 8 -6.16 -3.63 4.30
N VAL A 9 -5.80 -2.60 3.53
CA VAL A 9 -4.40 -2.18 3.39
C VAL A 9 -3.82 -1.72 4.73
N ALA A 10 -4.59 -0.98 5.53
CA ALA A 10 -4.20 -0.52 6.85
C ALA A 10 -3.93 -1.70 7.80
N ALA A 11 -4.78 -2.73 7.76
CA ALA A 11 -4.59 -3.96 8.52
C ALA A 11 -3.33 -4.73 8.08
N THR A 12 -3.09 -4.85 6.77
CA THR A 12 -1.90 -5.52 6.23
C THR A 12 -0.61 -4.81 6.62
N LEU A 13 -0.59 -3.48 6.50
CA LEU A 13 0.57 -2.66 6.84
C LEU A 13 0.69 -2.37 8.35
N ARG A 14 -0.31 -2.74 9.15
CA ARG A 14 -0.42 -2.42 10.59
C ARG A 14 -0.29 -0.92 10.89
N VAL A 15 -0.94 -0.10 10.08
CA VAL A 15 -0.97 1.37 10.22
C VAL A 15 -2.41 1.86 10.33
N HIS A 16 -2.60 3.13 10.67
CA HIS A 16 -3.91 3.77 10.65
C HIS A 16 -4.36 4.06 9.20
N GLU A 17 -5.66 4.03 8.90
CA GLU A 17 -6.20 4.32 7.56
C GLU A 17 -5.77 5.70 7.02
N ARG A 18 -5.63 6.68 7.92
CA ARG A 18 -5.11 8.02 7.59
C ARG A 18 -3.68 8.00 7.04
N THR A 19 -2.86 7.03 7.47
CA THR A 19 -1.52 6.79 6.92
C THR A 19 -1.61 6.23 5.51
N VAL A 20 -2.54 5.30 5.27
CA VAL A 20 -2.82 4.78 3.92
C VAL A 20 -3.26 5.91 2.98
N ASP A 21 -4.15 6.79 3.43
CA ASP A 21 -4.54 7.99 2.67
C ASP A 21 -3.36 8.90 2.35
N ARG A 22 -2.43 9.07 3.29
CA ARG A 22 -1.19 9.82 3.05
C ARG A 22 -0.36 9.14 1.97
N TYR A 23 -0.18 7.84 2.00
CA TYR A 23 0.59 7.09 1.01
C TYR A 23 -0.02 7.19 -0.40
N VAL A 24 -1.35 7.12 -0.49
CA VAL A 24 -2.05 7.35 -1.77
C VAL A 24 -1.82 8.78 -2.27
N ARG A 25 -1.93 9.79 -1.39
CA ARG A 25 -1.68 11.20 -1.75
C ARG A 25 -0.23 11.48 -2.16
N GLN A 26 0.71 10.73 -1.60
CA GLN A 26 2.14 10.81 -1.93
C GLN A 26 2.51 10.01 -3.19
N GLY A 27 1.57 9.26 -3.77
CA GLY A 27 1.82 8.40 -4.92
C GLY A 27 2.56 7.10 -4.61
N LEU A 28 2.72 6.75 -3.32
CA LEU A 28 3.36 5.51 -2.87
C LEU A 28 2.46 4.29 -3.09
N LEU A 29 1.14 4.49 -3.06
CA LEU A 29 0.14 3.47 -3.36
C LEU A 29 -0.76 3.95 -4.49
N LYS A 30 -0.86 3.15 -5.55
CA LYS A 30 -1.78 3.40 -6.66
C LYS A 30 -3.18 3.02 -6.23
N ALA A 31 -4.08 3.99 -6.27
CA ALA A 31 -5.47 3.79 -5.94
C ALA A 31 -6.38 4.36 -7.03
N ILE A 32 -7.49 3.67 -7.27
CA ILE A 32 -8.58 4.12 -8.13
C ILE A 32 -9.76 4.57 -7.27
N LYS A 33 -10.49 5.58 -7.75
CA LYS A 33 -11.80 5.90 -7.19
C LYS A 33 -12.83 4.96 -7.80
N ALA A 34 -13.46 4.13 -6.97
CA ALA A 34 -14.60 3.33 -7.41
C ALA A 34 -15.88 4.19 -7.43
N PRO A 35 -16.79 3.94 -8.38
CA PRO A 35 -18.11 4.56 -8.36
C PRO A 35 -18.93 4.04 -7.16
N GLY A 36 -19.48 4.95 -6.36
CA GLY A 36 -20.29 4.66 -5.17
C GLY A 36 -20.41 5.86 -4.23
N PRO A 37 -21.35 5.85 -3.26
CA PRO A 37 -21.48 6.91 -2.28
C PRO A 37 -20.16 7.07 -1.52
N ASN A 38 -19.65 8.31 -1.47
CA ASN A 38 -18.35 8.71 -0.90
C ASN A 38 -17.07 8.32 -1.69
N GLY A 39 -17.18 7.84 -2.93
CA GLY A 39 -16.00 7.66 -3.79
C GLY A 39 -14.96 6.72 -3.20
N SER A 40 -15.40 5.50 -2.86
CA SER A 40 -14.60 4.47 -2.20
C SER A 40 -13.26 4.28 -2.92
N VAL A 41 -12.18 4.58 -2.20
CA VAL A 41 -10.82 4.41 -2.73
C VAL A 41 -10.45 2.94 -2.67
N ARG A 42 -10.01 2.42 -3.82
CA ARG A 42 -9.60 1.03 -4.02
C ARG A 42 -8.14 1.01 -4.41
N ILE A 43 -7.32 0.33 -3.62
CA ILE A 43 -5.87 0.21 -3.82
C ILE A 43 -5.62 -1.10 -4.56
N SER A 44 -4.80 -1.10 -5.60
CA SER A 44 -4.48 -2.36 -6.27
C SER A 44 -3.59 -3.23 -5.38
N GLU A 45 -3.90 -4.53 -5.31
CA GLU A 45 -3.09 -5.49 -4.56
C GLU A 45 -1.63 -5.51 -5.08
N GLU A 46 -1.46 -5.37 -6.39
CA GLU A 46 -0.16 -5.24 -7.04
C GLU A 46 0.65 -4.05 -6.52
N SER A 47 0.02 -2.88 -6.37
CA SER A 47 0.73 -1.70 -5.86
C SER A 47 1.08 -1.84 -4.38
N LEU A 48 0.26 -2.52 -3.59
CA LEU A 48 0.62 -2.85 -2.20
C LEU A 48 1.84 -3.77 -2.15
N LYS A 49 1.90 -4.76 -3.05
CA LYS A 49 3.04 -5.67 -3.15
C LYS A 49 4.32 -4.94 -3.59
N GLU A 50 4.24 -4.11 -4.63
CA GLU A 50 5.35 -3.23 -5.07
C GLU A 50 5.86 -2.37 -3.90
N TYR A 51 4.94 -1.79 -3.13
CA TYR A 51 5.27 -1.00 -1.95
C TYR A 51 6.00 -1.84 -0.89
N LEU A 52 5.50 -3.03 -0.54
CA LEU A 52 6.13 -3.92 0.43
C LEU A 52 7.53 -4.37 -0.02
N GLU A 53 7.70 -4.69 -1.31
CA GLU A 53 9.00 -5.03 -1.89
C GLU A 53 9.98 -3.85 -1.80
N SER A 54 9.51 -2.61 -2.03
CA SER A 54 10.34 -1.40 -1.89
C SER A 54 10.76 -1.08 -0.46
N GLN A 55 9.93 -1.44 0.53
CA GLN A 55 10.19 -1.21 1.95
C GLN A 55 11.03 -2.32 2.60
N THR A 56 11.10 -3.49 1.97
CA THR A 56 11.94 -4.57 2.45
C THR A 56 13.39 -4.23 2.11
N VAL A 57 14.11 -3.64 3.07
CA VAL A 57 15.57 -3.63 3.04
C VAL A 57 16.00 -5.09 3.08
N GLN A 58 16.38 -5.65 1.93
CA GLN A 58 17.11 -6.91 1.94
C GLN A 58 18.36 -6.66 2.79
N PRO A 59 18.63 -7.47 3.84
CA PRO A 59 19.90 -7.37 4.53
C PRO A 59 20.96 -7.62 3.47
N SER A 60 21.71 -6.58 3.13
CA SER A 60 22.80 -6.68 2.17
C SER A 60 23.76 -7.72 2.70
N ALA A 61 23.86 -8.86 2.03
CA ALA A 61 24.84 -9.89 2.30
C ALA A 61 26.24 -9.32 1.99
N LYS A 62 26.81 -8.56 2.95
CA LYS A 62 28.20 -8.13 2.93
C LYS A 62 28.69 -7.88 4.36
N ALA A 63 28.86 -8.95 5.11
CA ALA A 63 29.68 -8.99 6.31
C ALA A 63 30.09 -10.43 6.61
N ALA A 64 31.05 -10.95 5.85
CA ALA A 64 31.95 -12.03 6.27
C ALA A 64 33.09 -12.06 5.25
N SER A 65 34.17 -11.36 5.59
CA SER A 65 35.49 -11.45 4.95
C SER A 65 36.41 -12.13 5.95
#